data_AF-A0AA96ZYX0-F1
#
_entry.id   AF-A0AA96ZYX0-F1
#
_cell.length_a   1.000
_cell.length_b   1.000
_cell.length_c   1.000
_cell.angle_alpha   90.00
_cell.angle_beta   90.00
_cell.angle_gamma   90.00
#
_symmetry.space_group_name_H-M   'P 1'
#
loop_
_entity.id
_entity.type
_entity.pdbx_description
1 polymer ?
#
loop_
_entity_poly.entity_id
_entity_poly.type
_entity_poly.pdbx_seq_one_letter_code
_entity_poly.pdbx_strand_id
1 'polypeptide(L)'
;MGTESRYLQTLIKDVMDSSESNSWESAVAEWEISDVEEDELLEESCICGKEHLRYLFTIENKLNGSILYPIGSSCIKKFERDDLKHEVDVKEQLFKLLHAVEENQFLQLSSEFFSRKLLLYLYEIGAFKPTQWNDYEPEKDYRFMLDMFNKRNRTEKQDKKAGAIILGSIKPFLQSELAGKVKR
;
A
#
# COMPACT_ATOMS: atom_id res chain seq x y z
N MET A 1 -13.20 21.86 24.23
CA MET A 1 -12.22 21.89 23.13
C MET A 1 -11.08 20.99 23.57
N GLY A 2 -11.02 19.77 23.03
CA GLY A 2 -9.94 18.84 23.37
C GLY A 2 -8.64 19.40 22.83
N THR A 3 -7.59 19.40 23.65
CA THR A 3 -6.24 19.79 23.24
C THR A 3 -5.81 18.88 22.09
N GLU A 4 -5.73 19.44 20.89
CA GLU A 4 -5.14 18.73 19.75
C GLU A 4 -3.69 18.35 20.08
N SER A 5 -3.32 17.12 19.73
CA SER A 5 -1.96 16.63 19.95
C SER A 5 -0.96 17.52 19.22
N ARG A 6 0.21 17.79 19.83
CA ARG A 6 1.31 18.53 19.20
C ARG A 6 1.67 17.99 17.81
N TYR A 7 1.59 16.67 17.61
CA TYR A 7 1.81 16.03 16.31
C TYR A 7 0.79 16.45 15.25
N LEU A 8 -0.49 16.61 15.63
CA LEU A 8 -1.52 17.07 14.71
C LEU A 8 -1.28 18.53 14.31
N GLN A 9 -0.89 19.38 15.27
CA GLN A 9 -0.58 20.79 14.99
C GLN A 9 0.61 20.94 14.04
N THR A 10 1.69 20.17 14.26
CA THR A 10 2.84 20.16 13.34
C THR A 10 2.44 19.68 11.95
N LEU A 11 1.66 18.58 11.85
CA LEU A 11 1.17 18.07 10.57
C LEU A 11 0.36 19.12 9.81
N ILE A 12 -0.62 19.75 10.49
CA ILE A 12 -1.47 20.77 9.88
C ILE A 12 -0.59 21.92 9.37
N LYS A 13 0.35 22.39 10.20
CA LYS A 13 1.26 23.47 9.82
C LYS A 13 2.04 23.13 8.54
N ASP A 14 2.74 21.99 8.52
CA ASP A 14 3.64 21.64 7.41
C ASP A 14 2.88 21.46 6.09
N VAL A 15 1.68 20.87 6.15
CA VAL A 15 0.78 20.74 4.98
C VAL A 15 0.28 22.09 4.52
N MET A 16 -0.20 22.95 5.42
CA MET A 16 -0.72 24.27 5.07
C MET A 16 0.37 25.20 4.52
N ASP A 17 1.56 25.20 5.13
CA ASP A 17 2.71 26.00 4.69
C ASP A 17 3.20 25.58 3.28
N SER A 18 2.86 24.37 2.83
CA SER A 18 3.27 23.80 1.55
C SER A 18 2.10 23.65 0.54
N SER A 19 0.92 24.17 0.87
CA SER A 19 -0.28 24.11 0.01
C SER A 19 -0.59 25.46 -0.62
N GLU A 20 -1.32 25.47 -1.72
CA GLU A 20 -1.82 26.71 -2.36
C GLU A 20 -3.06 27.25 -1.62
N SER A 21 -3.85 26.35 -1.03
CA SER A 21 -5.06 26.70 -0.28
C SER A 21 -4.78 27.26 1.11
N ASN A 22 -5.67 28.17 1.55
CA ASN A 22 -5.65 28.75 2.90
C ASN A 22 -6.62 28.06 3.89
N SER A 23 -7.25 26.94 3.51
CA SER A 23 -8.10 26.13 4.39
C SER A 23 -7.64 24.67 4.37
N TRP A 24 -7.78 23.99 5.51
CA TRP A 24 -7.34 22.60 5.65
C TRP A 24 -8.03 21.66 4.66
N GLU A 25 -9.35 21.80 4.53
CA GLU A 25 -10.17 20.93 3.67
C GLU A 25 -9.79 21.03 2.20
N SER A 26 -9.40 22.23 1.75
CA SER A 26 -8.96 22.45 0.37
C SER A 26 -7.51 22.03 0.20
N ALA A 27 -6.64 22.32 1.18
CA ALA A 27 -5.24 21.97 1.17
C ALA A 27 -5.02 20.47 1.03
N VAL A 28 -5.70 19.63 1.83
CA VAL A 28 -5.51 18.16 1.76
C VAL A 28 -5.97 17.53 0.44
N ALA A 29 -6.81 18.21 -0.33
CA ALA A 29 -7.24 17.76 -1.65
C ALA A 29 -6.15 17.95 -2.72
N GLU A 30 -5.09 18.70 -2.42
CA GLU A 30 -4.00 18.98 -3.36
C GLU A 30 -2.95 17.86 -3.38
N TRP A 31 -2.92 16.99 -2.37
CA TRP A 31 -1.84 16.03 -2.14
C TRP A 31 -2.16 14.62 -2.63
N GLU A 32 -1.21 13.96 -3.27
CA GLU A 32 -1.29 12.54 -3.61
C GLU A 32 -0.07 11.78 -3.09
N ILE A 33 -0.21 10.47 -2.89
CA ILE A 33 0.93 9.59 -2.60
C ILE A 33 1.73 9.42 -3.89
N SER A 34 3.02 9.70 -3.81
CA SER A 34 3.95 9.54 -4.94
C SER A 34 4.92 8.38 -4.75
N ASP A 35 5.23 8.04 -3.50
CA ASP A 35 6.15 6.96 -3.18
C ASP A 35 5.93 6.39 -1.77
N VAL A 36 6.49 5.21 -1.52
CA VAL A 36 6.54 4.57 -0.21
C VAL A 36 7.79 3.70 -0.06
N GLU A 37 8.44 3.83 1.08
CA GLU A 37 9.52 2.96 1.54
C GLU A 37 9.15 2.33 2.88
N GLU A 38 9.82 1.24 3.23
CA GLU A 38 9.72 0.59 4.53
C GLU A 38 11.07 0.68 5.26
N ASP A 39 11.05 1.16 6.50
CA ASP A 39 12.20 1.20 7.39
C ASP A 39 12.10 0.09 8.42
N GLU A 40 12.88 -0.98 8.22
CA GLU A 40 12.83 -2.12 9.12
C GLU A 40 13.44 -1.84 10.50
N LEU A 41 14.35 -0.88 10.57
CA LEU A 41 15.09 -0.50 11.77
C LEU A 41 14.34 0.53 12.63
N LEU A 42 13.26 1.12 12.10
CA LEU A 42 12.43 2.14 12.78
C LEU A 42 13.25 3.35 13.24
N GLU A 43 14.17 3.80 12.39
CA GLU A 43 15.07 4.93 12.64
C GLU A 43 14.42 6.26 12.25
N GLU A 44 13.57 6.25 11.22
CA GLU A 44 12.99 7.48 10.69
C GLU A 44 11.83 8.02 11.55
N SER A 45 11.64 9.33 11.45
CA SER A 45 10.58 10.06 12.15
C SER A 45 9.68 10.79 11.15
N CYS A 46 8.37 10.70 11.35
CA CYS A 46 7.39 11.42 10.54
C CYS A 46 7.62 12.95 10.63
N ILE A 47 7.29 13.71 9.58
CA ILE A 47 7.29 15.20 9.58
C ILE A 47 6.59 15.81 10.80
N CYS A 48 5.55 15.13 11.32
CA CYS A 48 4.83 15.60 12.50
C CYS A 48 5.66 15.53 13.80
N GLY A 49 6.80 14.83 13.77
CA GLY A 49 7.71 14.57 14.89
C GLY A 49 7.53 13.20 15.56
N LYS A 50 6.67 12.31 15.01
CA LYS A 50 6.47 10.98 15.57
C LYS A 50 7.61 10.03 15.15
N GLU A 51 8.38 9.57 16.13
CA GLU A 51 9.50 8.64 15.97
C GLU A 51 9.06 7.20 15.65
N HIS A 52 10.02 6.39 15.20
CA HIS A 52 9.90 4.95 14.93
C HIS A 52 8.89 4.61 13.84
N LEU A 53 9.02 5.28 12.70
CA LEU A 53 8.12 5.08 11.57
C LEU A 53 8.53 3.85 10.76
N ARG A 54 7.59 2.92 10.54
CA ARG A 54 7.81 1.72 9.71
C ARG A 54 7.62 1.98 8.22
N TYR A 55 6.60 2.74 7.84
CA TYR A 55 6.28 3.05 6.44
C TYR A 55 6.46 4.54 6.18
N LEU A 56 7.38 4.86 5.28
CA LEU A 56 7.82 6.19 4.93
C LEU A 56 7.15 6.59 3.63
N PHE A 57 6.01 7.25 3.71
CA PHE A 57 5.34 7.74 2.51
C PHE A 57 5.94 9.08 2.07
N THR A 58 5.96 9.29 0.76
CA THR A 58 6.19 10.58 0.13
C THR A 58 4.86 11.04 -0.46
N ILE A 59 4.40 12.23 -0.06
CA ILE A 59 3.25 12.88 -0.69
C ILE A 59 3.71 14.11 -1.47
N GLU A 60 3.04 14.36 -2.58
CA GLU A 60 3.33 15.47 -3.49
C GLU A 60 2.06 16.28 -3.71
N ASN A 61 2.19 17.60 -3.56
CA ASN A 61 1.15 18.55 -3.92
C ASN A 61 1.09 18.67 -5.46
N LYS A 62 -0.05 18.33 -6.05
CA LYS A 62 -0.25 18.30 -7.51
C LYS A 62 -0.45 19.67 -8.15
N LEU A 63 -0.63 20.73 -7.36
CA LEU A 63 -0.75 22.09 -7.87
C LEU A 63 0.62 22.78 -7.98
N ASN A 64 1.50 22.57 -7.01
CA ASN A 64 2.77 23.30 -6.91
C ASN A 64 4.04 22.42 -6.89
N GLY A 65 3.91 21.09 -6.80
CA GLY A 65 5.02 20.15 -6.78
C GLY A 65 5.76 20.07 -5.43
N SER A 66 5.24 20.68 -4.37
CA SER A 66 5.81 20.55 -3.02
C SER A 66 5.77 19.11 -2.55
N ILE A 67 6.81 18.68 -1.83
CA ILE A 67 6.96 17.30 -1.36
C ILE A 67 7.03 17.30 0.17
N LEU A 68 6.32 16.37 0.80
CA LEU A 68 6.46 16.06 2.21
C LEU A 68 6.93 14.62 2.40
N TYR A 69 8.05 14.46 3.08
CA TYR A 69 8.69 13.18 3.38
C TYR A 69 9.56 13.25 4.65
N PRO A 70 9.60 12.18 5.46
CA PRO A 70 8.69 11.04 5.44
C PRO A 70 7.39 11.37 6.17
N ILE A 71 6.24 11.07 5.58
CA ILE A 71 4.95 11.16 6.25
C ILE A 71 4.46 9.75 6.61
N GLY A 72 4.02 9.57 7.86
CA GLY A 72 3.50 8.30 8.32
C GLY A 72 2.05 8.03 7.91
N SER A 73 1.68 6.76 7.81
CA SER A 73 0.33 6.29 7.49
C SER A 73 -0.77 6.96 8.31
N SER A 74 -0.56 7.07 9.62
CA SER A 74 -1.53 7.70 10.53
C SER A 74 -1.69 9.20 10.30
N CYS A 75 -0.69 9.87 9.72
CA CYS A 75 -0.76 11.28 9.35
C CYS A 75 -1.54 11.46 8.05
N ILE A 76 -1.26 10.66 7.02
CA ILE A 76 -2.05 10.67 5.77
C ILE A 76 -3.52 10.37 6.06
N LYS A 77 -3.82 9.39 6.92
CA LYS A 77 -5.21 9.02 7.27
C LYS A 77 -6.01 10.15 7.94
N LYS A 78 -5.34 11.17 8.49
CA LYS A 78 -5.98 12.38 9.06
C LYS A 78 -6.42 13.40 8.00
N PHE A 79 -6.05 13.20 6.73
CA PHE A 79 -6.57 14.01 5.62
C PHE A 79 -8.05 13.68 5.36
N GLU A 80 -8.56 12.63 6.00
CA GLU A 80 -9.95 12.15 5.91
C GLU A 80 -10.41 11.77 4.49
N ARG A 81 -9.47 11.69 3.55
CA ARG A 81 -9.64 11.24 2.17
C ARG A 81 -9.64 9.72 2.05
N ASP A 82 -10.75 9.15 1.61
CA ASP A 82 -10.95 7.70 1.55
C ASP A 82 -10.11 6.99 0.50
N ASP A 83 -9.81 7.68 -0.60
CA ASP A 83 -8.86 7.27 -1.63
C ASP A 83 -7.44 7.14 -1.06
N LEU A 84 -6.94 8.17 -0.36
CA LEU A 84 -5.59 8.12 0.25
C LEU A 84 -5.50 7.07 1.38
N LYS A 85 -6.54 6.97 2.24
CA LYS A 85 -6.61 5.89 3.25
C LYS A 85 -6.48 4.52 2.59
N HIS A 86 -7.20 4.33 1.48
CA HIS A 86 -7.20 3.07 0.74
C HIS A 86 -5.83 2.77 0.13
N GLU A 87 -5.18 3.76 -0.48
CA GLU A 87 -3.85 3.59 -1.06
C GLU A 87 -2.81 3.25 0.01
N VAL A 88 -2.80 3.96 1.14
CA VAL A 88 -1.94 3.63 2.29
C VAL A 88 -2.12 2.17 2.71
N ASP A 89 -3.36 1.71 2.89
CA ASP A 89 -3.64 0.34 3.32
C ASP A 89 -3.15 -0.70 2.31
N VAL A 90 -3.26 -0.42 1.01
CA VAL A 90 -2.76 -1.30 -0.06
C VAL A 90 -1.25 -1.34 -0.07
N LYS A 91 -0.59 -0.18 -0.03
CA LYS A 91 0.87 -0.07 -0.05
C LYS A 91 1.50 -0.81 1.14
N GLU A 92 0.97 -0.65 2.35
CA GLU A 92 1.42 -1.43 3.52
C GLU A 92 1.20 -2.94 3.34
N GLN A 93 0.08 -3.35 2.74
CA GLN A 93 -0.18 -4.76 2.45
C GLN A 93 0.81 -5.35 1.44
N LEU A 94 1.32 -4.57 0.48
CA LEU A 94 2.34 -5.05 -0.47
C LEU A 94 3.64 -5.44 0.25
N PHE A 95 4.11 -4.64 1.21
CA PHE A 95 5.30 -4.97 2.00
C PHE A 95 5.08 -6.21 2.87
N LYS A 96 3.95 -6.31 3.57
CA LYS A 96 3.60 -7.51 4.34
C LYS A 96 3.58 -8.77 3.46
N LEU A 97 3.03 -8.63 2.25
CA LEU A 97 2.97 -9.71 1.28
C LEU A 97 4.38 -10.07 0.75
N LEU A 98 5.24 -9.07 0.49
CA LEU A 98 6.64 -9.26 0.10
C LEU A 98 7.38 -10.10 1.14
N HIS A 99 7.35 -9.71 2.41
CA HIS A 99 8.04 -10.44 3.49
C HIS A 99 7.54 -11.88 3.59
N ALA A 100 6.21 -12.08 3.55
CA ALA A 100 5.62 -13.41 3.61
C ALA A 100 6.05 -14.31 2.44
N VAL A 101 6.19 -13.77 1.22
CA VAL A 101 6.68 -14.54 0.06
C VAL A 101 8.20 -14.74 0.05
N GLU A 102 8.98 -13.87 0.68
CA GLU A 102 10.44 -14.01 0.81
C GLU A 102 10.84 -15.03 1.88
N GLU A 103 10.12 -15.07 2.99
CA GLU A 103 10.34 -16.01 4.09
C GLU A 103 9.88 -17.45 3.78
N ASN A 104 9.37 -17.71 2.58
CA ASN A 104 8.76 -18.98 2.18
C ASN A 104 7.70 -19.47 3.18
N GLN A 105 6.98 -18.55 3.81
CA GLN A 105 5.78 -18.91 4.55
C GLN A 105 4.83 -19.59 3.57
N PHE A 106 4.11 -20.64 4.00
CA PHE A 106 3.15 -21.33 3.14
C PHE A 106 2.05 -20.33 2.76
N LEU A 107 2.23 -19.65 1.62
CA LEU A 107 1.45 -18.47 1.31
C LEU A 107 0.05 -18.91 0.85
N GLN A 108 -0.86 -18.92 1.81
CA GLN A 108 -2.26 -19.16 1.55
C GLN A 108 -2.90 -17.86 1.12
N LEU A 109 -3.85 -17.96 0.19
CA LEU A 109 -4.77 -16.88 -0.09
C LEU A 109 -5.70 -16.67 1.13
N SER A 110 -5.24 -15.89 2.11
CA SER A 110 -5.93 -15.65 3.39
C SER A 110 -6.16 -14.17 3.62
N SER A 111 -7.06 -13.83 4.55
CA SER A 111 -7.31 -12.44 4.96
C SER A 111 -6.17 -11.80 5.75
N GLU A 112 -5.15 -12.59 6.11
CA GLU A 112 -3.94 -12.09 6.77
C GLU A 112 -3.07 -11.31 5.77
N PHE A 113 -2.94 -11.81 4.54
CA PHE A 113 -2.05 -11.23 3.51
C PHE A 113 -2.81 -10.59 2.35
N PHE A 114 -4.06 -10.97 2.12
CA PHE A 114 -4.85 -10.50 0.99
C PHE A 114 -6.13 -9.80 1.42
N SER A 115 -6.53 -8.85 0.57
CA SER A 115 -7.85 -8.22 0.60
C SER A 115 -8.39 -8.12 -0.83
N ARG A 116 -9.72 -7.97 -0.99
CA ARG A 116 -10.32 -7.76 -2.33
C ARG A 116 -9.71 -6.56 -3.05
N LYS A 117 -9.46 -5.51 -2.26
CA LYS A 117 -8.85 -4.26 -2.64
C LYS A 117 -7.41 -4.46 -3.14
N LEU A 118 -6.60 -5.21 -2.40
CA LEU A 118 -5.24 -5.57 -2.83
C LEU A 118 -5.24 -6.41 -4.11
N LEU A 119 -6.15 -7.40 -4.23
CA LEU A 119 -6.26 -8.21 -5.43
C LEU A 119 -6.64 -7.38 -6.67
N LEU A 120 -7.57 -6.43 -6.51
CA LEU A 120 -7.92 -5.49 -7.57
C LEU A 120 -6.73 -4.60 -7.94
N TYR A 121 -6.06 -4.02 -6.95
CA TYR A 121 -4.88 -3.21 -7.18
C TYR A 121 -3.82 -3.98 -7.96
N LEU A 122 -3.41 -5.16 -7.49
CA LEU A 122 -2.45 -6.05 -8.16
C LEU A 122 -2.84 -6.36 -9.61
N TYR A 123 -4.15 -6.46 -9.90
CA TYR A 123 -4.63 -6.62 -11.28
C TYR A 123 -4.46 -5.35 -12.12
N GLU A 124 -4.88 -4.20 -11.61
CA GLU A 124 -4.82 -2.91 -12.31
C GLU A 124 -3.39 -2.50 -12.65
N ILE A 125 -2.43 -2.77 -11.76
CA ILE A 125 -1.00 -2.50 -11.94
C ILE A 125 -0.24 -3.63 -12.66
N GLY A 126 -0.94 -4.66 -13.16
CA GLY A 126 -0.36 -5.67 -14.06
C GLY A 126 0.47 -6.77 -13.40
N ALA A 127 0.25 -7.06 -12.11
CA ALA A 127 0.94 -8.15 -11.41
C ALA A 127 0.56 -9.54 -11.96
N PHE A 128 -0.64 -9.70 -12.51
CA PHE A 128 -1.09 -10.94 -13.16
C PHE A 128 -0.58 -11.01 -14.60
N LYS A 129 0.07 -12.13 -14.96
CA LYS A 129 0.74 -12.27 -16.27
C LYS A 129 -0.11 -13.04 -17.28
N PRO A 130 -0.03 -12.72 -18.58
CA PRO A 130 -0.64 -13.54 -19.62
C PRO A 130 0.15 -14.85 -19.75
N THR A 131 -0.51 -15.99 -19.56
CA THR A 131 0.11 -17.32 -19.64
C THR A 131 -0.80 -18.30 -20.37
N GLN A 132 -0.25 -19.41 -20.85
CA GLN A 132 -1.06 -20.49 -21.43
C GLN A 132 -2.12 -21.06 -20.44
N TRP A 133 -1.92 -20.90 -19.13
CA TRP A 133 -2.82 -21.41 -18.09
C TRP A 133 -4.05 -20.52 -17.84
N ASN A 134 -4.02 -19.29 -18.35
CA ASN A 134 -5.11 -18.34 -18.28
C ASN A 134 -5.53 -17.85 -19.68
N ASP A 135 -5.26 -18.64 -20.73
CA ASP A 135 -5.55 -18.29 -22.13
C ASP A 135 -4.98 -16.93 -22.57
N TYR A 136 -3.87 -16.52 -21.94
CA TYR A 136 -3.26 -15.20 -22.13
C TYR A 136 -4.16 -14.02 -21.71
N GLU A 137 -5.14 -14.27 -20.83
CA GLU A 137 -6.03 -13.26 -20.24
C GLU A 137 -5.77 -13.15 -18.73
N PRO A 138 -4.94 -12.18 -18.27
CA PRO A 138 -4.63 -11.97 -16.85
C PRO A 138 -5.87 -11.84 -15.95
N GLU A 139 -6.95 -11.27 -16.48
CA GLU A 139 -8.21 -11.11 -15.77
C GLU A 139 -8.77 -12.45 -15.27
N LYS A 140 -8.54 -13.56 -15.99
CA LYS A 140 -8.99 -14.89 -15.57
C LYS A 140 -8.34 -15.33 -14.26
N ASP A 141 -7.06 -15.03 -14.07
CA ASP A 141 -6.38 -15.35 -12.81
C ASP A 141 -6.76 -14.39 -11.69
N TYR A 142 -6.96 -13.10 -11.99
CA TYR A 142 -7.51 -12.14 -11.02
C TYR A 142 -8.89 -12.58 -10.52
N ARG A 143 -9.83 -12.87 -11.43
CA ARG A 143 -11.18 -13.33 -11.08
C ARG A 143 -11.13 -14.65 -10.30
N PHE A 144 -10.27 -15.59 -10.71
CA PHE A 144 -10.06 -16.83 -9.95
C PHE A 144 -9.58 -16.55 -8.53
N MET A 145 -8.58 -15.70 -8.34
CA MET A 145 -8.07 -15.33 -7.01
C MET A 145 -9.14 -14.64 -6.18
N LEU A 146 -9.91 -13.72 -6.76
CA LEU A 146 -11.01 -13.04 -6.06
C LEU A 146 -12.10 -14.03 -5.62
N ASP A 147 -12.50 -14.94 -6.50
CA ASP A 147 -13.49 -15.98 -6.18
C ASP A 147 -12.98 -16.90 -5.06
N MET A 148 -11.71 -17.32 -5.14
CA MET A 148 -11.10 -18.18 -4.12
C MET A 148 -10.92 -17.46 -2.78
N PHE A 149 -10.68 -16.15 -2.79
CA PHE A 149 -10.63 -15.34 -1.58
C PHE A 149 -12.00 -15.22 -0.91
N ASN A 150 -13.07 -15.14 -1.71
CA ASN A 150 -14.45 -15.05 -1.21
C ASN A 150 -15.03 -16.40 -0.77
N LYS A 151 -14.40 -17.50 -1.14
CA LYS A 151 -14.91 -18.86 -0.90
C LYS A 151 -14.58 -19.33 0.51
N ARG A 152 -15.58 -19.88 1.22
CA ARG A 152 -15.39 -20.42 2.58
C ARG A 152 -14.43 -21.61 2.64
N ASN A 153 -14.56 -22.55 1.70
CA ASN A 153 -13.75 -23.78 1.65
C ASN A 153 -13.21 -23.97 0.24
N ARG A 154 -11.91 -24.24 0.11
CA ARG A 154 -11.24 -24.51 -1.17
C ARG A 154 -10.81 -25.97 -1.24
N THR A 155 -10.75 -26.51 -2.45
CA THR A 155 -10.15 -27.83 -2.69
C THR A 155 -8.65 -27.70 -2.77
N GLU A 156 -7.92 -28.81 -2.55
CA GLU A 156 -6.46 -28.83 -2.70
C GLU A 156 -6.00 -28.34 -4.08
N LYS A 157 -6.75 -28.63 -5.14
CA LYS A 157 -6.46 -28.13 -6.50
C LYS A 157 -6.62 -26.61 -6.59
N GLN A 158 -7.60 -26.04 -5.90
CA GLN A 158 -7.83 -24.59 -5.87
C GLN A 158 -6.71 -23.88 -5.10
N ASP A 159 -6.31 -24.41 -3.95
CA ASP A 159 -5.19 -23.86 -3.19
C ASP A 159 -3.87 -23.98 -3.95
N LYS A 160 -3.62 -25.10 -4.63
CA LYS A 160 -2.45 -25.26 -5.52
C LYS A 160 -2.43 -24.24 -6.64
N LYS A 161 -3.57 -23.99 -7.32
CA LYS A 161 -3.64 -22.97 -8.36
C LYS A 161 -3.39 -21.56 -7.79
N ALA A 162 -4.00 -21.23 -6.65
CA ALA A 162 -3.78 -19.94 -5.99
C ALA A 162 -2.30 -19.74 -5.62
N GLY A 163 -1.67 -20.75 -5.02
CA GLY A 163 -0.23 -20.75 -4.72
C GLY A 163 0.64 -20.60 -5.97
N ALA A 164 0.29 -21.24 -7.08
CA ALA A 164 1.01 -21.08 -8.34
C ALA A 164 0.93 -19.65 -8.90
N ILE A 165 -0.24 -19.00 -8.81
CA ILE A 165 -0.42 -17.60 -9.22
C ILE A 165 0.40 -16.68 -8.32
N ILE A 166 0.34 -16.90 -7.01
CA ILE A 166 1.12 -16.15 -6.03
C ILE A 166 2.61 -16.21 -6.35
N LEU A 167 3.15 -17.42 -6.50
CA LEU A 167 4.59 -17.62 -6.67
C LEU A 167 5.07 -17.26 -8.08
N GLY A 168 4.24 -17.46 -9.11
CA GLY A 168 4.62 -17.24 -10.51
C GLY A 168 4.34 -15.83 -11.03
N SER A 169 3.35 -15.14 -10.48
CA SER A 169 2.94 -13.80 -10.93
C SER A 169 3.17 -12.74 -9.87
N ILE A 170 2.60 -12.92 -8.67
CA ILE A 170 2.59 -11.88 -7.63
C ILE A 170 3.96 -11.70 -6.97
N LYS A 171 4.65 -12.77 -6.58
CA LYS A 171 5.98 -12.68 -5.95
C LYS A 171 7.01 -11.96 -6.85
N PRO A 172 7.20 -12.35 -8.12
CA PRO A 172 8.12 -11.65 -9.01
C PRO A 172 7.74 -10.18 -9.22
N PHE A 173 6.44 -9.88 -9.26
CA PHE A 173 5.95 -8.51 -9.34
C PHE A 173 6.38 -7.72 -8.11
N LEU A 174 6.09 -8.19 -6.89
CA LEU A 174 6.44 -7.50 -5.64
C LEU A 174 7.94 -7.26 -5.52
N GLN A 175 8.75 -8.26 -5.85
CA GLN A 175 10.21 -8.15 -5.81
C GLN A 175 10.76 -7.09 -6.77
N SER A 176 10.08 -6.88 -7.90
CA SER A 176 10.44 -5.83 -8.85
C SER A 176 9.91 -4.46 -8.43
N GLU A 177 8.65 -4.38 -8.03
CA GLU A 177 7.96 -3.14 -7.66
C GLU A 177 8.53 -2.52 -6.40
N LEU A 178 8.88 -3.34 -5.41
CA LEU A 178 9.44 -2.91 -4.13
C LEU A 178 10.97 -3.05 -4.09
N ALA A 179 11.61 -3.22 -5.25
CA ALA A 179 13.06 -3.30 -5.33
C ALA A 179 13.70 -2.00 -4.79
N GLY A 180 14.54 -2.15 -3.76
CA GLY A 180 15.20 -1.00 -3.12
C GLY A 180 14.28 -0.14 -2.24
N LYS A 181 13.03 -0.56 -1.99
CA LYS A 181 12.07 0.15 -1.13
C LYS A 181 12.09 -0.32 0.33
N VAL A 182 12.91 -1.31 0.67
CA VAL A 182 13.07 -1.81 2.04
C VAL A 182 14.46 -1.40 2.55
N LYS A 183 14.48 -0.50 3.53
CA LYS A 183 15.68 -0.11 4.29
C LYS A 183 15.87 -1.15 5.42
N ARG A 184 16.99 -1.86 5.35
CA ARG A 184 17.40 -2.92 6.29
C ARG A 184 18.62 -2.51 7.09
#